data_AF-R0LYG1-F1
#
_entry.id   AF-R0LYG1-F1
#
_cell.length_a   1.000
_cell.length_b   1.000
_cell.length_c   1.000
_cell.angle_alpha   90.00
_cell.angle_beta   90.00
_cell.angle_gamma   90.00
#
_symmetry.space_group_name_H-M   'P 1'
#
loop_
_entity.id
_entity.type
_entity.pdbx_description
1 polymer ?
#
loop_
_entity_poly.entity_id
_entity_poly.type
_entity_poly.pdbx_seq_one_letter_code
_entity_poly.pdbx_strand_id
1 'polypeptide(L)' 'RNSSHGTVQGQVQGPAERVRELQEWLRKTGSPQSRISHAEFRNERPIAALEHADFKILK' A
#
# COMPACT_ATOMS: atom_id res chain seq x y z
N ARG A 1 7.24 0.35 -5.16
CA ARG A 1 7.97 0.80 -6.38
C ARG A 1 7.88 2.31 -6.45
N ASN A 2 8.99 3.00 -6.64
CA ASN A 2 8.99 4.45 -6.85
C ASN A 2 8.71 4.75 -8.33
N SER A 3 7.81 5.69 -8.59
CA SER A 3 7.50 6.21 -9.92
C SER A 3 8.35 7.45 -10.20
N SER A 4 8.66 7.71 -11.47
CA SER A 4 9.36 8.92 -11.93
C SER A 4 8.62 10.22 -11.60
N HIS A 5 7.33 10.13 -11.25
CA HIS A 5 6.48 11.25 -10.87
C HIS A 5 6.56 11.60 -9.37
N GLY A 6 7.57 11.09 -8.66
CA GLY A 6 7.74 11.34 -7.22
C GLY A 6 6.68 10.65 -6.34
N THR A 7 5.98 9.65 -6.86
CA THR A 7 4.99 8.86 -6.13
C THR A 7 5.51 7.46 -5.85
N VAL A 8 5.05 6.85 -4.77
CA VAL A 8 5.30 5.44 -4.47
C VAL A 8 4.04 4.66 -4.78
N GLN A 9 4.18 3.62 -5.60
CA GLN A 9 3.08 2.72 -5.98
C GLN A 9 3.37 1.31 -5.48
N GLY A 10 2.31 0.62 -5.07
CA GLY A 10 2.39 -0.74 -4.58
C GLY A 10 1.00 -1.37 -4.47
N GLN A 11 0.97 -2.63 -4.06
CA GLN A 11 -0.24 -3.38 -3.81
C GLN A 11 -0.16 -4.01 -2.43
N VAL A 12 -1.31 -4.12 -1.78
CA VAL A 12 -1.46 -4.79 -0.48
C VAL A 12 -2.53 -5.87 -0.60
N GLN A 13 -2.28 -7.00 0.04
CA GLN A 13 -3.19 -8.13 0.12
C GLN A 13 -3.18 -8.63 1.55
N GLY A 14 -4.32 -9.13 2.02
CA GLY A 14 -4.46 -9.66 3.36
C GLY A 14 -5.88 -9.56 3.90
N PRO A 15 -6.08 -9.88 5.18
CA PRO A 15 -7.36 -9.70 5.86
C PRO A 15 -7.84 -8.25 5.74
N ALA A 16 -9.13 -8.05 5.51
CA ALA A 16 -9.71 -6.73 5.26
C ALA A 16 -9.40 -5.72 6.38
N GLU A 17 -9.38 -6.16 7.64
CA GLU A 17 -9.02 -5.31 8.78
C GLU A 17 -7.58 -4.81 8.69
N ARG A 18 -6.62 -5.70 8.40
CA ARG A 18 -5.20 -5.35 8.24
C ARG A 18 -4.98 -4.43 7.04
N VAL A 19 -5.69 -4.67 5.94
CA VAL A 19 -5.63 -3.82 4.74
C VAL A 19 -6.11 -2.41 5.07
N ARG A 20 -7.23 -2.28 5.80
CA ARG A 20 -7.77 -0.97 6.23
C ARG A 20 -6.84 -0.24 7.20
N GLU A 21 -6.26 -0.96 8.17
CA GLU A 21 -5.25 -0.39 9.07
C GLU A 21 -4.08 0.20 8.28
N LEU A 22 -3.58 -0.53 7.27
CA LEU A 22 -2.48 -0.03 6.43
C LEU A 22 -2.91 1.15 5.55
N GLN A 23 -4.12 1.14 5.00
CA GLN A 23 -4.66 2.26 4.22
C GLN A 23 -4.70 3.55 5.06
N GLU A 24 -5.17 3.45 6.31
CA GLU A 24 -5.20 4.60 7.22
C GLU A 24 -3.80 5.06 7.62
N TRP A 25 -2.88 4.13 7.87
CA TRP A 25 -1.48 4.46 8.13
C TRP A 25 -0.81 5.16 6.94
N LEU A 26 -1.07 4.70 5.71
CA LEU A 26 -0.59 5.32 4.48
C LEU A 26 -1.24 6.66 4.15
N ARG A 27 -2.36 7.01 4.79
CA ARG A 27 -3.00 8.34 4.68
C ARG A 27 -2.43 9.36 5.65
N LYS A 28 -2.13 8.93 6.87
CA LYS A 28 -1.86 9.84 8.01
C LYS A 28 -0.41 9.84 8.47
N THR A 29 0.27 8.71 8.39
CA THR A 29 1.57 8.49 9.03
C THR A 29 2.68 8.29 8.00
N GLY A 30 2.60 7.21 7.22
CA GLY A 30 3.64 6.86 6.26
C GLY A 30 5.00 6.61 6.89
N SER A 31 6.03 6.52 6.04
CA SER A 31 7.38 6.29 6.55
C SER A 31 7.90 7.55 7.28
N PRO A 32 8.69 7.40 8.35
CA PRO A 32 9.15 8.54 9.17
C PRO A 32 9.90 9.63 8.40
N GLN A 33 10.51 9.27 7.26
CA GLN A 33 11.28 10.18 6.41
C GLN A 33 10.48 10.69 5.20
N SER A 34 9.21 10.28 5.04
CA SER A 34 8.35 10.70 3.95
C SER A 34 7.20 11.56 4.45
N ARG A 35 6.81 12.54 3.63
CA ARG A 35 5.57 13.30 3.84
C ARG A 35 4.53 12.81 2.85
N ILE A 36 3.42 12.29 3.35
CA ILE A 36 2.27 11.94 2.52
C ILE A 36 1.47 13.22 2.25
N SER A 37 1.53 13.71 1.02
CA SER A 37 0.63 14.78 0.57
C SER A 37 -0.74 14.23 0.20
N HIS A 38 -0.78 13.04 -0.39
CA HIS A 38 -2.00 12.37 -0.82
C HIS A 38 -1.76 10.86 -0.92
N ALA A 39 -2.78 10.07 -0.58
CA ALA A 39 -2.78 8.62 -0.72
C ALA A 39 -4.07 8.18 -1.40
N GLU A 40 -3.93 7.49 -2.52
CA GLU A 40 -5.04 7.02 -3.33
C GLU A 40 -5.09 5.49 -3.32
N PHE A 41 -6.28 4.94 -3.06
CA PHE A 41 -6.52 3.49 -3.08
C PHE A 41 -7.53 3.17 -4.16
N ARG A 42 -7.18 2.24 -5.05
CA ARG A 42 -8.01 1.81 -6.18
C ARG A 42 -7.93 0.29 -6.32
N ASN A 43 -8.89 -0.28 -7.05
CA ASN A 43 -8.94 -1.70 -7.39
C ASN A 43 -8.99 -2.63 -6.15
N GLU A 44 -9.62 -2.19 -5.07
CA GLU A 44 -9.92 -3.09 -3.95
C GLU A 44 -10.89 -4.16 -4.44
N ARG A 45 -10.51 -5.43 -4.24
CA ARG A 45 -11.31 -6.58 -4.64
C ARG A 45 -11.13 -7.72 -3.65
N PRO A 46 -12.16 -8.55 -3.43
CA PRO A 46 -11.98 -9.80 -2.71
C PRO A 46 -11.06 -10.74 -3.51
N ILE A 47 -10.17 -11.42 -2.80
CA ILE A 47 -9.30 -12.47 -3.35
C ILE A 47 -9.53 -13.76 -2.57
N ALA A 48 -9.60 -14.89 -3.29
CA ALA A 48 -9.80 -16.21 -2.66
C ALA A 48 -8.52 -16.74 -1.99
N ALA A 49 -7.35 -16.31 -2.48
CA ALA A 49 -6.04 -16.65 -1.95
C ALA A 49 -5.07 -15.48 -2.17
N LEU A 50 -4.00 -15.44 -1.40
CA LEU A 50 -2.92 -14.46 -1.57
C LEU A 50 -2.21 -14.68 -2.91
N GLU A 51 -2.04 -13.62 -3.70
CA GLU A 51 -1.34 -13.68 -4.98
C GLU A 51 0.18 -13.53 -4.81
N HIS A 52 0.61 -13.06 -3.63
CA HIS A 52 2.01 -12.94 -3.23
C HIS A 52 2.28 -13.71 -1.95
N ALA A 53 3.37 -14.48 -1.96
CA ALA A 53 3.80 -15.25 -0.80
C ALA A 53 4.36 -14.38 0.33
N ASP A 54 4.92 -13.20 0.01
CA ASP A 54 5.57 -12.32 0.97
C ASP A 54 5.58 -10.86 0.49
N PHE A 55 5.82 -9.92 1.40
CA PHE A 55 5.90 -8.50 1.08
C PHE A 55 7.30 -8.13 0.55
N LYS A 56 7.37 -7.72 -0.73
CA LYS A 56 8.63 -7.41 -1.39
C LYS A 56 8.75 -5.93 -1.74
N ILE A 57 9.87 -5.33 -1.38
CA ILE A 57 10.25 -3.98 -1.83
C ILE A 57 10.94 -4.12 -3.19
N LEU A 58 10.22 -3.74 -4.26
CA LEU A 58 10.79 -3.65 -5.60
C LEU A 58 11.66 -2.40 -5.71
N LYS A 59 12.94 -2.59 -6.04
CA LYS A 59 13.90 -1.53 -6.36
C LYS A 59 13.62 -0.95 -7.75
#